data_AF-A0A177EF43-F1
#
_entry.id   AF-A0A177EF43-F1
#
_cell.length_a   1.000
_cell.length_b   1.000
_cell.length_c   1.000
_cell.angle_alpha   90.00
_cell.angle_beta   90.00
_cell.angle_gamma   90.00
#
_symmetry.space_group_name_H-M   'P 1'
#
loop_
_entity.id
_entity.type
_entity.pdbx_description
1 polymer ?
#
loop_
_entity_poly.entity_id
_entity_poly.type
_entity_poly.pdbx_seq_one_letter_code
_entity_poly.pdbx_strand_id
1 'polypeptide(L)'
;MQIISIAEEKKMYNTAEDVHGLVERIKKSAETLKGIDLSENSFSPDALEAVLIELSKIEEMEIVIFKGIFTQRVKEQVYPSLQSIVKYLTPLKKIAYFDISDNALSLHGMEILSPMIEKMHLLKHLVMNNNGIGIDGGEFLSQALENLSKESKVLESLEVGRNRLEESATKLGKALSLFPCFDALKIYQNSINSINTGNLLTSLSTLNMRILDISDNFLLEYGSTVLSQAMKSWPIEYLNIADCMMSDKGVEVLANALPEHIYIQGELVSEKEIDMSYNDITDESLDSIRAIIKKICHTKFILTGNEIGKDEISQIKKEAEMTTCEIEFEEEEDELVFSSEEKEKTASDEEIIRKLEEQISEIVIQKE
;
A
#
# COMPACT_ATOMS: atom_id res chain seq x y z
N MET A 1 19.74 -5.81 -20.09
CA MET A 1 19.31 -5.45 -18.72
C MET A 1 19.56 -6.67 -17.85
N GLN A 2 20.50 -6.57 -16.91
CA GLN A 2 20.78 -7.65 -15.96
C GLN A 2 20.34 -7.21 -14.56
N ILE A 3 19.65 -8.09 -13.85
CA ILE A 3 19.35 -7.98 -12.43
C ILE A 3 20.10 -9.12 -11.74
N ILE A 4 20.88 -8.80 -10.71
CA ILE A 4 21.42 -9.81 -9.80
C ILE A 4 20.42 -9.98 -8.67
N SER A 5 19.87 -11.18 -8.53
CA SER A 5 19.09 -11.55 -7.35
C SER A 5 19.78 -12.67 -6.59
N ILE A 6 19.73 -12.55 -5.26
CA ILE A 6 19.98 -13.63 -4.29
C ILE A 6 18.79 -13.76 -3.33
N ALA A 7 17.59 -13.40 -3.80
CA ALA A 7 16.39 -13.41 -2.98
C ALA A 7 16.09 -14.80 -2.41
N GLU A 8 15.50 -14.81 -1.20
CA GLU A 8 14.96 -16.01 -0.54
C GLU A 8 15.99 -17.12 -0.26
N GLU A 9 17.29 -16.82 -0.37
CA GLU A 9 18.35 -17.73 0.07
C GLU A 9 18.35 -17.91 1.61
N LYS A 10 17.70 -17.00 2.35
CA LYS A 10 17.55 -17.02 3.82
C LYS A 10 18.88 -17.12 4.57
N LYS A 11 19.93 -16.48 4.02
CA LYS A 11 21.29 -16.50 4.58
C LYS A 11 21.52 -15.32 5.52
N MET A 12 22.38 -15.55 6.52
CA MET A 12 22.92 -14.50 7.37
C MET A 12 24.36 -14.15 6.95
N TYR A 13 24.55 -12.98 6.36
CA TYR A 13 25.84 -12.43 5.99
C TYR A 13 26.37 -11.56 7.13
N ASN A 14 27.37 -12.04 7.86
CA ASN A 14 27.86 -11.39 9.08
C ASN A 14 29.14 -10.59 8.85
N THR A 15 29.89 -10.89 7.80
CA THR A 15 31.17 -10.27 7.47
C THR A 15 31.25 -9.93 5.98
N ALA A 16 32.22 -9.07 5.62
CA ALA A 16 32.52 -8.78 4.23
C ALA A 16 32.97 -10.01 3.41
N GLU A 17 33.54 -11.02 4.06
CA GLU A 17 33.95 -12.26 3.39
C GLU A 17 32.74 -13.11 2.98
N ASP A 18 31.67 -13.11 3.79
CA ASP A 18 30.44 -13.88 3.49
C ASP A 18 29.80 -13.45 2.16
N VAL A 19 29.97 -12.17 1.78
CA VAL A 19 29.43 -11.59 0.54
C VAL A 19 30.46 -11.54 -0.59
N HIS A 20 31.65 -12.11 -0.43
CA HIS A 20 32.72 -12.06 -1.45
C HIS A 20 32.23 -12.56 -2.81
N GLY A 21 31.50 -13.69 -2.84
CA GLY A 21 30.95 -14.24 -4.08
C GLY A 21 29.94 -13.31 -4.77
N LEU A 22 29.10 -12.60 -3.99
CA LEU A 22 28.16 -11.61 -4.51
C LEU A 22 28.89 -10.38 -5.06
N VAL A 23 29.87 -9.88 -4.31
CA VAL A 23 30.73 -8.76 -4.71
C VAL A 23 31.42 -9.05 -6.05
N GLU A 24 32.00 -10.24 -6.24
CA GLU A 24 32.63 -10.62 -7.49
C GLU A 24 31.63 -10.75 -8.65
N ARG A 25 30.40 -11.20 -8.39
CA ARG A 25 29.32 -11.22 -9.40
C ARG A 25 28.93 -9.80 -9.83
N ILE A 26 28.84 -8.86 -8.89
CA ILE A 26 28.55 -7.44 -9.18
C ILE A 26 29.65 -6.86 -10.06
N LYS A 27 30.92 -7.03 -9.68
CA LYS A 27 32.08 -6.55 -10.48
C LYS A 27 32.09 -7.10 -11.90
N LYS A 28 31.85 -8.41 -12.06
CA LYS A 28 31.81 -9.05 -13.38
C LYS A 28 30.66 -8.54 -14.27
N SER A 29 29.60 -8.04 -13.66
CA SER A 29 28.38 -7.60 -14.35
C SER A 29 28.30 -6.07 -14.49
N ALA A 30 29.33 -5.32 -14.08
CA ALA A 30 29.26 -3.88 -13.86
C ALA A 30 28.74 -3.07 -15.08
N GLU A 31 29.07 -3.48 -16.30
CA GLU A 31 28.66 -2.77 -17.53
C GLU A 31 27.18 -3.00 -17.91
N THR A 32 26.53 -4.04 -17.38
CA THR A 32 25.18 -4.46 -17.79
C THR A 32 24.17 -4.54 -16.65
N LEU A 33 24.65 -4.42 -15.40
CA LEU A 33 23.85 -4.46 -14.19
C LEU A 33 22.98 -3.22 -14.08
N LYS A 34 21.67 -3.43 -13.98
CA LYS A 34 20.67 -2.38 -13.77
C LYS A 34 19.84 -2.58 -12.50
N GLY A 35 19.91 -3.76 -11.90
CA GLY A 35 19.16 -4.03 -10.68
C GLY A 35 19.85 -4.98 -9.73
N ILE A 36 19.55 -4.82 -8.46
CA ILE A 36 19.99 -5.70 -7.38
C ILE A 36 18.79 -6.07 -6.50
N ASP A 37 18.71 -7.34 -6.15
CA ASP A 37 17.71 -7.88 -5.26
C ASP A 37 18.38 -8.75 -4.19
N LEU A 38 18.33 -8.27 -2.96
CA LEU A 38 18.94 -8.89 -1.79
C LEU A 38 17.89 -9.53 -0.86
N SER A 39 16.65 -9.64 -1.33
CA SER A 39 15.48 -9.85 -0.46
C SER A 39 15.56 -11.09 0.40
N GLU A 40 14.95 -11.06 1.59
CA GLU A 40 14.82 -12.23 2.48
C GLU A 40 16.16 -12.87 2.88
N ASN A 41 17.19 -12.04 3.04
CA ASN A 41 18.48 -12.39 3.65
C ASN A 41 18.76 -11.46 4.84
N SER A 42 19.82 -11.69 5.60
CA SER A 42 20.14 -10.87 6.78
C SER A 42 21.58 -10.36 6.72
N PHE A 43 21.77 -9.05 6.55
CA PHE A 43 23.08 -8.44 6.43
C PHE A 43 23.49 -7.70 7.70
N SER A 44 24.71 -7.95 8.17
CA SER A 44 25.38 -7.07 9.13
C SER A 44 25.82 -5.76 8.43
N PRO A 45 26.18 -4.71 9.19
CA PRO A 45 26.71 -3.48 8.62
C PRO A 45 27.92 -3.71 7.69
N ASP A 46 28.90 -4.50 8.13
CA ASP A 46 30.13 -4.75 7.37
C ASP A 46 29.86 -5.51 6.07
N ALA A 47 28.96 -6.50 6.12
CA ALA A 47 28.57 -7.27 4.95
C ALA A 47 27.80 -6.41 3.93
N LEU A 48 26.84 -5.61 4.41
CA LEU A 48 26.07 -4.73 3.53
C LEU A 48 26.95 -3.63 2.93
N GLU A 49 27.81 -3.00 3.73
CA GLU A 49 28.71 -1.95 3.25
C GLU A 49 29.63 -2.47 2.14
N ALA A 50 30.17 -3.69 2.27
CA ALA A 50 31.00 -4.30 1.23
C ALA A 50 30.25 -4.45 -0.11
N VAL A 51 28.97 -4.80 -0.08
CA VAL A 51 28.11 -4.86 -1.28
C VAL A 51 27.83 -3.46 -1.82
N LEU A 52 27.44 -2.52 -0.96
CA LEU A 52 27.07 -1.15 -1.33
C LEU A 52 28.23 -0.38 -1.97
N ILE A 53 29.46 -0.57 -1.51
CA ILE A 53 30.67 0.02 -2.11
C ILE A 53 30.76 -0.33 -3.59
N GLU A 54 30.54 -1.59 -3.96
CA GLU A 54 30.61 -2.01 -5.35
C GLU A 54 29.38 -1.56 -6.14
N LEU A 55 28.18 -1.59 -5.55
CA LEU A 55 26.95 -1.07 -6.19
C LEU A 55 27.04 0.43 -6.51
N SER A 56 27.68 1.22 -5.63
CA SER A 56 27.85 2.67 -5.83
C SER A 56 28.65 3.05 -7.10
N LYS A 57 29.36 2.08 -7.70
CA LYS A 57 30.12 2.28 -8.95
C LYS A 57 29.26 2.08 -10.20
N ILE A 58 28.03 1.61 -10.04
CA ILE A 58 27.11 1.26 -11.13
C ILE A 58 26.14 2.42 -11.35
N GLU A 59 26.54 3.42 -12.13
CA GLU A 59 25.75 4.63 -12.38
C GLU A 59 24.41 4.35 -13.08
N GLU A 60 24.30 3.23 -13.80
CA GLU A 60 23.11 2.76 -14.51
C GLU A 60 22.14 1.96 -13.62
N MET A 61 22.32 1.97 -12.29
CA MET A 61 21.42 1.28 -11.36
C MET A 61 20.02 1.92 -11.38
N GLU A 62 19.01 1.11 -11.68
CA GLU A 62 17.60 1.50 -11.80
C GLU A 62 16.71 0.83 -10.75
N ILE A 63 17.05 -0.38 -10.31
CA ILE A 63 16.20 -1.20 -9.44
C ILE A 63 16.98 -1.64 -8.20
N VAL A 64 16.49 -1.29 -7.01
CA VAL A 64 17.09 -1.72 -5.74
C VAL A 64 16.01 -2.33 -4.86
N ILE A 65 16.14 -3.63 -4.58
CA ILE A 65 15.20 -4.39 -3.76
C ILE A 65 15.92 -4.91 -2.52
N PHE A 66 15.66 -4.25 -1.39
CA PHE A 66 16.21 -4.50 -0.07
C PHE A 66 15.12 -4.95 0.91
N LYS A 67 14.15 -5.72 0.43
CA LYS A 67 13.07 -6.26 1.26
C LYS A 67 13.60 -7.25 2.30
N GLY A 68 13.31 -7.04 3.58
CA GLY A 68 13.62 -8.00 4.64
C GLY A 68 15.12 -8.22 4.92
N ILE A 69 16.01 -7.33 4.46
CA ILE A 69 17.48 -7.49 4.55
C ILE A 69 18.05 -7.41 5.99
N PHE A 70 17.21 -7.00 6.95
CA PHE A 70 17.58 -6.85 8.36
C PHE A 70 16.86 -7.83 9.29
N THR A 71 16.29 -8.90 8.74
CA THR A 71 15.65 -9.95 9.56
C THR A 71 16.61 -10.47 10.63
N GLN A 72 16.17 -10.52 11.89
CA GLN A 72 16.98 -10.90 13.07
C GLN A 72 18.17 -9.96 13.40
N ARG A 73 18.25 -8.77 12.80
CA ARG A 73 19.26 -7.75 13.15
C ARG A 73 18.71 -6.82 14.24
N VAL A 74 19.57 -6.46 15.18
CA VAL A 74 19.26 -5.47 16.23
C VAL A 74 19.41 -4.05 15.70
N LYS A 75 18.75 -3.07 16.34
CA LYS A 75 18.75 -1.66 15.91
C LYS A 75 20.16 -1.06 15.74
N GLU A 76 21.12 -1.48 16.56
CA GLU A 76 22.52 -1.06 16.51
C GLU A 76 23.24 -1.54 15.24
N GLN A 77 22.68 -2.53 14.54
CA GLN A 77 23.13 -2.98 13.22
C GLN A 77 22.28 -2.37 12.11
N VAL A 78 20.97 -2.22 12.31
CA VAL A 78 20.06 -1.65 11.30
C VAL A 78 20.43 -0.21 10.97
N TYR A 79 20.58 0.67 11.96
CA TYR A 79 20.77 2.10 11.68
C TYR A 79 22.11 2.43 10.99
N PRO A 80 23.25 1.85 11.37
CA PRO A 80 24.50 2.01 10.61
C PRO A 80 24.40 1.46 9.18
N SER A 81 23.63 0.38 8.98
CA SER A 81 23.37 -0.17 7.66
C SER A 81 22.53 0.79 6.81
N LEU A 82 21.49 1.41 7.38
CA LEU A 82 20.70 2.47 6.71
C LEU A 82 21.56 3.69 6.37
N GLN A 83 22.46 4.11 7.26
CA GLN A 83 23.41 5.19 6.98
C GLN A 83 24.34 4.84 5.81
N SER A 84 24.76 3.58 5.72
CA SER A 84 25.55 3.08 4.59
C SER A 84 24.72 3.11 3.30
N ILE A 85 23.46 2.66 3.33
CA ILE A 85 22.53 2.76 2.19
C ILE A 85 22.45 4.21 1.71
N VAL A 86 22.19 5.17 2.61
CA VAL A 86 22.12 6.60 2.28
C VAL A 86 23.44 7.07 1.66
N LYS A 87 24.58 6.75 2.28
CA LYS A 87 25.92 7.15 1.81
C LYS A 87 26.21 6.68 0.39
N TYR A 88 25.90 5.42 0.08
CA TYR A 88 26.31 4.80 -1.19
C TYR A 88 25.26 4.84 -2.29
N LEU A 89 23.96 4.93 -1.96
CA LEU A 89 22.88 5.00 -2.97
C LEU A 89 22.47 6.43 -3.33
N THR A 90 22.61 7.43 -2.45
CA THR A 90 22.27 8.83 -2.78
C THR A 90 22.97 9.37 -4.05
N PRO A 91 24.23 8.99 -4.36
CA PRO A 91 24.87 9.37 -5.62
C PRO A 91 24.25 8.74 -6.87
N LEU A 92 23.56 7.60 -6.76
CA LEU A 92 22.95 6.89 -7.89
C LEU A 92 21.66 7.60 -8.33
N LYS A 93 21.73 8.33 -9.44
CA LYS A 93 20.62 9.21 -9.89
C LYS A 93 19.56 8.51 -10.73
N LYS A 94 19.76 7.25 -11.10
CA LYS A 94 18.88 6.49 -12.00
C LYS A 94 17.94 5.51 -11.31
N ILE A 95 17.99 5.41 -9.98
CA ILE A 95 17.08 4.55 -9.22
C ILE A 95 15.63 4.98 -9.48
N ALA A 96 14.88 4.10 -10.11
CA ALA A 96 13.47 4.26 -10.47
C ALA A 96 12.54 3.36 -9.64
N TYR A 97 13.05 2.24 -9.14
CA TYR A 97 12.34 1.34 -8.24
C TYR A 97 13.17 1.13 -6.96
N PHE A 98 12.61 1.46 -5.81
CA PHE A 98 13.22 1.23 -4.51
C PHE A 98 12.25 0.53 -3.57
N ASP A 99 12.64 -0.66 -3.11
CA ASP A 99 11.90 -1.44 -2.12
C ASP A 99 12.77 -1.67 -0.89
N ILE A 100 12.25 -1.28 0.28
CA ILE A 100 12.87 -1.45 1.59
C ILE A 100 11.88 -2.10 2.59
N SER A 101 10.85 -2.77 2.08
CA SER A 101 9.79 -3.42 2.86
C SER A 101 10.32 -4.47 3.83
N ASP A 102 9.52 -4.86 4.82
CA ASP A 102 9.83 -5.93 5.79
C ASP A 102 11.12 -5.71 6.60
N ASN A 103 11.55 -4.47 6.75
CA ASN A 103 12.63 -4.07 7.64
C ASN A 103 12.05 -3.30 8.84
N ALA A 104 12.44 -3.65 10.07
CA ALA A 104 12.02 -2.91 11.26
C ALA A 104 12.73 -1.54 11.34
N LEU A 105 12.24 -0.56 10.59
CA LEU A 105 12.86 0.76 10.44
C LEU A 105 12.55 1.66 11.64
N SER A 106 11.32 1.60 12.16
CA SER A 106 10.76 2.61 13.07
C SER A 106 10.81 4.04 12.48
N LEU A 107 10.36 5.04 13.24
CA LEU A 107 10.51 6.44 12.85
C LEU A 107 11.97 6.84 12.58
N HIS A 108 12.94 6.25 13.31
CA HIS A 108 14.36 6.60 13.17
C HIS A 108 14.93 6.15 11.82
N GLY A 109 14.46 5.02 11.30
CA GLY A 109 14.85 4.59 9.96
C GLY A 109 14.37 5.57 8.90
N MET A 110 13.16 6.14 9.06
CA MET A 110 12.68 7.21 8.18
C MET A 110 13.48 8.50 8.32
N GLU A 111 13.84 8.92 9.53
CA GLU A 111 14.71 10.07 9.76
C GLU A 111 16.04 9.93 8.99
N ILE A 112 16.61 8.72 8.94
CA ILE A 112 17.85 8.42 8.20
C ILE A 112 17.61 8.41 6.68
N LEU A 113 16.51 7.78 6.21
CA LEU A 113 16.26 7.55 4.79
C LEU A 113 15.67 8.75 4.04
N SER A 114 14.89 9.61 4.70
CA SER A 114 14.22 10.76 4.07
C SER A 114 15.13 11.67 3.24
N PRO A 115 16.36 12.04 3.71
CA PRO A 115 17.30 12.85 2.93
C PRO A 115 17.82 12.19 1.64
N MET A 116 17.72 10.86 1.54
CA MET A 116 18.02 10.12 0.31
C MET A 116 16.81 10.13 -0.62
N ILE A 117 15.62 9.83 -0.10
CA ILE A 117 14.36 9.77 -0.89
C ILE A 117 14.10 11.11 -1.58
N GLU A 118 14.30 12.25 -0.90
CA GLU A 118 14.12 13.58 -1.50
C GLU A 118 15.05 13.87 -2.71
N LYS A 119 16.11 13.07 -2.89
CA LYS A 119 17.13 13.19 -3.95
C LYS A 119 17.01 12.13 -5.04
N MET A 120 16.07 11.21 -4.95
CA MET A 120 15.82 10.17 -5.95
C MET A 120 14.95 10.73 -7.08
N HIS A 121 15.49 11.65 -7.88
CA HIS A 121 14.73 12.41 -8.87
C HIS A 121 14.10 11.57 -10.00
N LEU A 122 14.53 10.32 -10.18
CA LEU A 122 13.95 9.39 -11.16
C LEU A 122 13.08 8.30 -10.52
N LEU A 123 12.79 8.40 -9.21
CA LEU A 123 11.95 7.44 -8.48
C LEU A 123 10.53 7.43 -9.05
N LYS A 124 10.14 6.29 -9.61
CA LYS A 124 8.80 6.00 -10.11
C LYS A 124 8.00 5.18 -9.12
N HIS A 125 8.65 4.22 -8.46
CA HIS A 125 8.00 3.26 -7.57
C HIS A 125 8.75 3.16 -6.25
N LEU A 126 8.04 3.43 -5.15
CA LEU A 126 8.55 3.31 -3.79
C LEU A 126 7.73 2.25 -3.03
N VAL A 127 8.39 1.26 -2.45
CA VAL A 127 7.76 0.19 -1.67
C VAL A 127 8.37 0.15 -0.27
N MET A 128 7.52 0.36 0.74
CA MET A 128 7.89 0.49 2.15
C MET A 128 6.87 -0.22 3.04
N ASN A 129 6.43 -1.41 2.63
CA ASN A 129 5.44 -2.17 3.38
C ASN A 129 6.05 -2.75 4.67
N ASN A 130 5.27 -2.81 5.75
CA ASN A 130 5.64 -3.49 7.01
C ASN A 130 6.98 -3.02 7.59
N ASN A 131 7.18 -1.69 7.67
CA ASN A 131 8.39 -1.09 8.22
C ASN A 131 8.22 -0.56 9.65
N GLY A 132 6.98 -0.52 10.15
CA GLY A 132 6.65 -0.03 11.48
C GLY A 132 7.03 1.44 11.69
N ILE A 133 6.91 2.28 10.66
CA ILE A 133 7.40 3.67 10.72
C ILE A 133 6.54 4.59 11.60
N GLY A 134 5.28 4.23 11.85
CA GLY A 134 4.35 4.98 12.69
C GLY A 134 3.98 6.36 12.12
N ILE A 135 3.25 7.15 12.92
CA ILE A 135 2.80 8.50 12.56
C ILE A 135 3.99 9.41 12.21
N ASP A 136 5.00 9.50 13.07
CA ASP A 136 6.18 10.35 12.86
C ASP A 136 6.99 9.94 11.61
N GLY A 137 7.11 8.63 11.37
CA GLY A 137 7.74 8.13 10.15
C GLY A 137 6.94 8.46 8.89
N GLY A 138 5.60 8.41 8.96
CA GLY A 138 4.71 8.87 7.91
C GLY A 138 4.84 10.37 7.62
N GLU A 139 5.04 11.18 8.66
CA GLU A 139 5.33 12.62 8.55
C GLU A 139 6.67 12.88 7.84
N PHE A 140 7.72 12.13 8.19
CA PHE A 140 9.02 12.19 7.52
C PHE A 140 8.94 11.75 6.05
N LEU A 141 8.18 10.70 5.74
CA LEU A 141 7.95 10.25 4.36
C LEU A 141 7.22 11.33 3.56
N SER A 142 6.14 11.87 4.11
CA SER A 142 5.35 12.92 3.47
C SER A 142 6.20 14.15 3.15
N GLN A 143 7.05 14.56 4.10
CA GLN A 143 7.95 15.70 3.89
C GLN A 143 9.03 15.42 2.82
N ALA A 144 9.58 14.21 2.79
CA ALA A 144 10.55 13.80 1.80
C ALA A 144 9.94 13.79 0.39
N LEU A 145 8.71 13.28 0.25
CA LEU A 145 7.97 13.28 -1.02
C LEU A 145 7.60 14.70 -1.46
N GLU A 146 7.18 15.56 -0.53
CA GLU A 146 6.94 16.98 -0.84
C GLU A 146 8.23 17.66 -1.36
N ASN A 147 9.38 17.40 -0.73
CA ASN A 147 10.66 17.92 -1.18
C ASN A 147 11.07 17.35 -2.54
N LEU A 148 10.93 16.04 -2.75
CA LEU A 148 11.17 15.38 -4.03
C LEU A 148 10.33 16.04 -5.14
N SER A 149 9.07 16.37 -4.83
CA SER A 149 8.14 16.96 -5.79
C SER A 149 8.60 18.32 -6.34
N LYS A 150 9.51 19.02 -5.65
CA LYS A 150 10.06 20.32 -6.10
C LYS A 150 11.04 20.15 -7.26
N GLU A 151 11.71 19.01 -7.32
CA GLU A 151 12.75 18.71 -8.30
C GLU A 151 12.31 17.64 -9.32
N SER A 152 11.30 16.83 -9.00
CA SER A 152 10.80 15.76 -9.86
C SER A 152 9.29 15.57 -9.77
N LYS A 153 8.68 15.15 -10.88
CA LYS A 153 7.23 14.93 -11.02
C LYS A 153 6.89 13.51 -11.52
N VAL A 154 7.84 12.58 -11.41
CA VAL A 154 7.79 11.27 -12.08
C VAL A 154 7.36 10.10 -11.18
N LEU A 155 7.03 10.36 -9.90
CA LEU A 155 6.52 9.31 -9.02
C LEU A 155 5.17 8.82 -9.56
N GLU A 156 5.07 7.51 -9.75
CA GLU A 156 3.93 6.82 -10.34
C GLU A 156 3.21 5.97 -9.28
N SER A 157 3.96 5.32 -8.37
CA SER A 157 3.36 4.48 -7.32
C SER A 157 4.04 4.56 -5.94
N LEU A 158 3.23 4.29 -4.91
CA LEU A 158 3.67 4.11 -3.53
C LEU A 158 2.96 2.91 -2.90
N GLU A 159 3.72 2.01 -2.29
CA GLU A 159 3.21 1.00 -1.37
C GLU A 159 3.77 1.25 0.03
N VAL A 160 2.91 1.42 1.03
CA VAL A 160 3.27 1.76 2.41
C VAL A 160 2.31 1.12 3.42
N GLY A 161 1.82 -0.09 3.11
CA GLY A 161 0.94 -0.85 3.99
C GLY A 161 1.62 -1.30 5.28
N ARG A 162 0.84 -1.62 6.33
CA ARG A 162 1.35 -2.20 7.60
C ARG A 162 2.35 -1.31 8.35
N ASN A 163 2.10 -0.01 8.40
CA ASN A 163 3.02 0.96 9.00
C ASN A 163 2.45 1.74 10.18
N ARG A 164 1.16 1.57 10.51
CA ARG A 164 0.45 2.37 11.53
C ARG A 164 0.57 3.88 11.27
N LEU A 165 0.28 4.29 10.03
CA LEU A 165 0.36 5.70 9.63
C LEU A 165 -0.69 6.57 10.32
N GLU A 166 -1.88 6.02 10.60
CA GLU A 166 -2.98 6.70 11.27
C GLU A 166 -3.24 8.11 10.67
N GLU A 167 -3.06 9.18 11.44
CA GLU A 167 -3.35 10.55 10.99
C GLU A 167 -2.35 11.14 9.98
N SER A 168 -1.12 10.63 9.93
CA SER A 168 -0.10 11.09 8.98
C SER A 168 -0.47 10.83 7.51
N ALA A 169 -1.41 9.91 7.27
CA ALA A 169 -1.98 9.63 5.96
C ALA A 169 -2.59 10.89 5.29
N THR A 170 -3.12 11.83 6.08
CA THR A 170 -3.62 13.11 5.57
C THR A 170 -2.51 13.93 4.92
N LYS A 171 -1.33 14.00 5.53
CA LYS A 171 -0.20 14.73 4.96
C LYS A 171 0.43 13.97 3.79
N LEU A 172 0.44 12.64 3.86
CA LEU A 172 0.90 11.81 2.76
C LEU A 172 0.08 12.05 1.50
N GLY A 173 -1.26 12.08 1.62
CA GLY A 173 -2.15 12.40 0.50
C GLY A 173 -1.85 13.74 -0.15
N LYS A 174 -1.56 14.78 0.66
CA LYS A 174 -1.17 16.11 0.15
C LYS A 174 0.18 16.10 -0.55
N ALA A 175 1.13 15.29 -0.10
CA ALA A 175 2.43 15.15 -0.76
C ALA A 175 2.29 14.40 -2.10
N LEU A 176 1.49 13.33 -2.14
CA LEU A 176 1.23 12.53 -3.33
C LEU A 176 0.52 13.31 -4.43
N SER A 177 -0.42 14.20 -4.08
CA SER A 177 -1.14 15.03 -5.07
C SER A 177 -0.23 16.01 -5.83
N LEU A 178 1.02 16.19 -5.40
CA LEU A 178 2.02 17.00 -6.09
C LEU A 178 2.67 16.27 -7.29
N PHE A 179 2.35 15.00 -7.51
CA PHE A 179 2.86 14.16 -8.60
C PHE A 179 1.73 13.87 -9.62
N PRO A 180 1.70 14.56 -10.77
CA PRO A 180 0.57 14.47 -11.72
C PRO A 180 0.45 13.11 -12.43
N CYS A 181 1.51 12.31 -12.43
CA CYS A 181 1.52 10.95 -13.02
C CYS A 181 1.25 9.86 -11.98
N PHE A 182 1.02 10.21 -10.72
CA PHE A 182 0.76 9.23 -9.66
C PHE A 182 -0.62 8.61 -9.87
N ASP A 183 -0.65 7.29 -10.04
CA ASP A 183 -1.86 6.54 -10.34
C ASP A 183 -2.03 5.26 -9.50
N ALA A 184 -1.07 4.92 -8.63
CA ALA A 184 -1.12 3.70 -7.83
C ALA A 184 -0.71 3.90 -6.36
N LEU A 185 -1.65 3.67 -5.43
CA LEU A 185 -1.42 3.71 -3.99
C LEU A 185 -1.86 2.41 -3.33
N LYS A 186 -0.96 1.79 -2.56
CA LYS A 186 -1.32 0.75 -1.59
C LYS A 186 -0.93 1.18 -0.19
N ILE A 187 -1.91 1.38 0.67
CA ILE A 187 -1.77 1.90 2.05
C ILE A 187 -2.60 1.05 3.04
N TYR A 188 -2.80 -0.21 2.72
CA TYR A 188 -3.53 -1.17 3.54
C TYR A 188 -2.98 -1.33 4.96
N GLN A 189 -3.81 -1.71 5.93
CA GLN A 189 -3.39 -2.05 7.30
C GLN A 189 -2.61 -0.93 8.00
N ASN A 190 -3.15 0.30 7.97
CA ASN A 190 -2.51 1.46 8.59
C ASN A 190 -3.30 2.08 9.73
N SER A 191 -4.44 1.46 10.10
CA SER A 191 -5.34 1.94 11.16
C SER A 191 -5.78 3.38 10.93
N ILE A 192 -5.95 3.79 9.66
CA ILE A 192 -6.36 5.13 9.29
C ILE A 192 -7.87 5.26 9.56
N ASN A 193 -8.26 6.20 10.43
CA ASN A 193 -9.67 6.47 10.69
C ASN A 193 -10.39 7.09 9.49
N SER A 194 -11.72 7.00 9.46
CA SER A 194 -12.57 7.49 8.36
C SER A 194 -12.32 8.95 7.98
N ILE A 195 -12.06 9.83 8.95
CA ILE A 195 -11.75 11.25 8.68
C ILE A 195 -10.46 11.38 7.88
N ASN A 196 -9.40 10.70 8.33
CA ASN A 196 -8.09 10.75 7.70
C ASN A 196 -8.08 10.02 6.35
N THR A 197 -8.83 8.92 6.22
CA THR A 197 -9.07 8.25 4.93
C THR A 197 -9.78 9.20 3.96
N GLY A 198 -10.82 9.90 4.40
CA GLY A 198 -11.50 10.91 3.60
C GLY A 198 -10.58 12.08 3.20
N ASN A 199 -9.74 12.58 4.10
CA ASN A 199 -8.77 13.63 3.78
C ASN A 199 -7.70 13.17 2.76
N LEU A 200 -7.22 11.93 2.90
CA LEU A 200 -6.31 11.29 1.95
C LEU A 200 -6.97 11.22 0.56
N LEU A 201 -8.17 10.64 0.47
CA LEU A 201 -8.92 10.49 -0.78
C LEU A 201 -9.27 11.84 -1.42
N THR A 202 -9.63 12.84 -0.61
CA THR A 202 -9.85 14.21 -1.10
C THR A 202 -8.60 14.77 -1.75
N SER A 203 -7.42 14.55 -1.16
CA SER A 203 -6.15 15.01 -1.72
C SER A 203 -5.82 14.30 -3.04
N LEU A 204 -6.16 13.02 -3.16
CA LEU A 204 -5.93 12.22 -4.38
C LEU A 204 -6.98 12.45 -5.47
N SER A 205 -8.12 13.06 -5.15
CA SER A 205 -9.25 13.25 -6.09
C SER A 205 -8.89 14.02 -7.37
N THR A 206 -7.77 14.77 -7.35
CA THR A 206 -7.26 15.51 -8.53
C THR A 206 -6.42 14.66 -9.47
N LEU A 207 -6.11 13.42 -9.11
CA LEU A 207 -5.30 12.48 -9.88
C LEU A 207 -6.18 11.51 -10.68
N ASN A 208 -5.56 10.70 -11.53
CA ASN A 208 -6.23 9.63 -12.28
C ASN A 208 -5.83 8.27 -11.69
N MET A 209 -6.32 7.96 -10.48
CA MET A 209 -5.95 6.71 -9.80
C MET A 209 -6.44 5.50 -10.58
N ARG A 210 -5.54 4.53 -10.78
CA ARG A 210 -5.78 3.22 -11.40
C ARG A 210 -5.72 2.10 -10.38
N ILE A 211 -4.85 2.21 -9.37
CA ILE A 211 -4.71 1.20 -8.32
C ILE A 211 -4.90 1.89 -6.98
N LEU A 212 -5.87 1.43 -6.21
CA LEU A 212 -6.07 1.85 -4.82
C LEU A 212 -6.27 0.64 -3.94
N ASP A 213 -5.38 0.46 -2.98
CA ASP A 213 -5.53 -0.50 -1.88
C ASP A 213 -5.53 0.26 -0.55
N ILE A 214 -6.69 0.33 0.08
CA ILE A 214 -6.86 0.93 1.41
C ILE A 214 -7.44 -0.08 2.40
N SER A 215 -7.40 -1.37 2.07
CA SER A 215 -7.95 -2.46 2.89
C SER A 215 -7.46 -2.42 4.35
N ASP A 216 -8.30 -2.87 5.29
CA ASP A 216 -8.01 -2.85 6.73
C ASP A 216 -7.58 -1.44 7.20
N ASN A 217 -8.40 -0.47 6.79
CA ASN A 217 -8.49 0.90 7.30
C ASN A 217 -9.97 1.29 7.33
N PHE A 218 -10.33 2.32 8.07
CA PHE A 218 -11.73 2.66 8.25
C PHE A 218 -12.23 3.60 7.14
N LEU A 219 -13.22 3.14 6.37
CA LEU A 219 -14.00 4.01 5.47
C LEU A 219 -15.25 4.53 6.17
N LEU A 220 -16.09 3.66 6.75
CA LEU A 220 -17.44 4.00 7.23
C LEU A 220 -18.26 4.73 6.14
N GLU A 221 -19.41 5.32 6.49
CA GLU A 221 -20.25 6.09 5.57
C GLU A 221 -19.52 7.32 4.99
N TYR A 222 -18.77 8.06 5.83
CA TYR A 222 -18.08 9.29 5.43
C TYR A 222 -16.96 9.03 4.41
N GLY A 223 -16.05 8.10 4.71
CA GLY A 223 -14.95 7.74 3.80
C GLY A 223 -15.48 7.14 2.51
N SER A 224 -16.52 6.30 2.58
CA SER A 224 -17.22 5.77 1.40
C SER A 224 -17.79 6.88 0.53
N THR A 225 -18.38 7.91 1.14
CA THR A 225 -18.87 9.09 0.41
C THR A 225 -17.75 9.82 -0.33
N VAL A 226 -16.61 10.05 0.32
CA VAL A 226 -15.48 10.73 -0.32
C VAL A 226 -14.89 9.87 -1.45
N LEU A 227 -14.70 8.57 -1.20
CA LEU A 227 -14.23 7.61 -2.22
C LEU A 227 -15.14 7.63 -3.45
N SER A 228 -16.45 7.55 -3.22
CA SER A 228 -17.47 7.56 -4.26
C SER A 228 -17.37 8.82 -5.14
N GLN A 229 -17.08 9.97 -4.55
CA GLN A 229 -16.91 11.23 -5.29
C GLN A 229 -15.63 11.25 -6.11
N ALA A 230 -14.51 10.79 -5.55
CA ALA A 230 -13.23 10.72 -6.23
C ALA A 230 -13.24 9.74 -7.43
N MET A 231 -13.92 8.60 -7.26
CA MET A 231 -14.04 7.56 -8.29
C MET A 231 -14.80 8.00 -9.54
N LYS A 232 -15.56 9.10 -9.49
CA LYS A 232 -16.26 9.64 -10.69
C LYS A 232 -15.31 10.00 -11.83
N SER A 233 -14.07 10.37 -11.51
CA SER A 233 -13.03 10.73 -12.49
C SER A 233 -11.95 9.68 -12.66
N TRP A 234 -11.87 8.68 -11.77
CA TRP A 234 -10.75 7.74 -11.76
C TRP A 234 -10.96 6.56 -12.72
N PRO A 235 -9.97 6.25 -13.58
CA PRO A 235 -9.95 5.02 -14.35
C PRO A 235 -9.45 3.86 -13.48
N ILE A 236 -10.22 3.42 -12.48
CA ILE A 236 -9.81 2.37 -11.52
C ILE A 236 -9.71 0.98 -12.18
N GLU A 237 -8.53 0.35 -12.14
CA GLU A 237 -8.30 -1.05 -12.55
C GLU A 237 -8.39 -2.01 -11.35
N TYR A 238 -7.83 -1.60 -10.22
CA TYR A 238 -7.77 -2.38 -8.99
C TYR A 238 -8.22 -1.49 -7.83
N LEU A 239 -9.26 -1.93 -7.13
CA LEU A 239 -9.75 -1.31 -5.91
C LEU A 239 -9.89 -2.37 -4.83
N ASN A 240 -9.06 -2.28 -3.80
CA ASN A 240 -9.23 -3.10 -2.61
C ASN A 240 -9.65 -2.22 -1.42
N ILE A 241 -10.88 -2.44 -1.00
CA ILE A 241 -11.56 -1.82 0.15
C ILE A 241 -12.11 -2.91 1.07
N ALA A 242 -11.46 -4.08 1.10
CA ALA A 242 -11.78 -5.14 2.04
C ALA A 242 -11.51 -4.71 3.48
N ASP A 243 -12.34 -5.18 4.42
CA ASP A 243 -12.19 -4.89 5.85
C ASP A 243 -12.14 -3.38 6.15
N CYS A 244 -13.09 -2.64 5.57
CA CYS A 244 -13.16 -1.19 5.69
C CYS A 244 -14.34 -0.66 6.53
N MET A 245 -15.07 -1.55 7.20
CA MET A 245 -16.29 -1.27 7.97
C MET A 245 -17.28 -0.40 7.18
N MET A 246 -17.51 -0.72 5.90
CA MET A 246 -18.37 0.11 5.05
C MET A 246 -19.85 0.01 5.42
N SER A 247 -20.33 -1.15 5.89
CA SER A 247 -21.75 -1.51 6.05
C SER A 247 -22.56 -1.33 4.76
N ASP A 248 -23.85 -1.67 4.81
CA ASP A 248 -24.76 -1.48 3.68
C ASP A 248 -24.83 -0.05 3.15
N LYS A 249 -24.74 0.94 4.05
CA LYS A 249 -24.76 2.37 3.67
C LYS A 249 -23.56 2.76 2.81
N GLY A 250 -22.36 2.26 3.14
CA GLY A 250 -21.16 2.53 2.36
C GLY A 250 -21.28 1.97 0.93
N VAL A 251 -21.87 0.79 0.80
CA VAL A 251 -22.15 0.16 -0.51
C VAL A 251 -23.17 0.95 -1.31
N GLU A 252 -24.26 1.42 -0.68
CA GLU A 252 -25.27 2.26 -1.34
C GLU A 252 -24.65 3.54 -1.93
N VAL A 253 -23.83 4.22 -1.15
CA VAL A 253 -23.16 5.46 -1.59
C VAL A 253 -22.18 5.18 -2.73
N LEU A 254 -21.41 4.08 -2.66
CA LEU A 254 -20.50 3.69 -3.72
C LEU A 254 -21.26 3.36 -5.01
N ALA A 255 -22.31 2.53 -4.93
CA ALA A 255 -23.13 2.11 -6.07
C ALA A 255 -23.71 3.29 -6.83
N ASN A 256 -24.14 4.33 -6.12
CA ASN A 256 -24.69 5.56 -6.69
C ASN A 256 -23.65 6.41 -7.45
N ALA A 257 -22.36 6.30 -7.10
CA ALA A 257 -21.33 7.16 -7.66
C ALA A 257 -20.45 6.51 -8.74
N LEU A 258 -20.41 5.17 -8.82
CA LEU A 258 -19.64 4.49 -9.86
C LEU A 258 -20.07 4.94 -11.26
N PRO A 259 -19.12 5.33 -12.14
CA PRO A 259 -19.42 5.69 -13.52
C PRO A 259 -19.91 4.48 -14.31
N GLU A 260 -20.67 4.73 -15.39
CA GLU A 260 -21.29 3.69 -16.23
C GLU A 260 -20.27 2.73 -16.88
N HIS A 261 -19.04 3.20 -17.13
CA HIS A 261 -17.97 2.39 -17.71
C HIS A 261 -16.61 2.76 -17.14
N ILE A 262 -15.93 1.76 -16.60
CA ILE A 262 -14.51 1.81 -16.24
C ILE A 262 -13.70 1.42 -17.48
N TYR A 263 -13.30 2.43 -18.27
CA TYR A 263 -12.57 2.25 -19.54
C TYR A 263 -11.07 2.33 -19.32
N ILE A 264 -10.34 1.22 -19.55
CA ILE A 264 -8.89 1.21 -19.31
C ILE A 264 -8.17 0.31 -20.30
N GLN A 265 -7.18 0.89 -20.99
CA GLN A 265 -6.07 0.19 -21.64
C GLN A 265 -4.93 0.18 -20.61
N GLY A 266 -4.51 -0.98 -20.12
CA GLY A 266 -3.47 -1.05 -19.09
C GLY A 266 -2.62 -2.31 -19.20
N GLU A 267 -1.31 -2.13 -19.33
CA GLU A 267 -0.27 -3.17 -19.30
C GLU A 267 0.19 -3.50 -17.86
N LEU A 268 -0.40 -2.89 -16.81
CA LEU A 268 0.10 -2.93 -15.42
C LEU A 268 -0.52 -4.04 -14.54
N VAL A 269 -1.79 -4.38 -14.73
CA VAL A 269 -2.47 -5.47 -14.01
C VAL A 269 -3.11 -6.42 -15.00
N SER A 270 -3.06 -7.73 -14.70
CA SER A 270 -3.56 -8.77 -15.61
C SER A 270 -5.09 -8.86 -15.65
N GLU A 271 -5.77 -8.33 -14.63
CA GLU A 271 -7.22 -8.43 -14.44
C GLU A 271 -7.74 -7.23 -13.65
N LYS A 272 -8.97 -6.80 -13.92
CA LYS A 272 -9.64 -5.75 -13.13
C LYS A 272 -10.24 -6.38 -11.88
N GLU A 273 -10.07 -5.73 -10.73
CA GLU A 273 -10.54 -6.27 -9.46
C GLU A 273 -11.18 -5.17 -8.60
N ILE A 274 -12.32 -5.49 -8.00
CA ILE A 274 -12.91 -4.73 -6.91
C ILE A 274 -13.12 -5.71 -5.75
N ASP A 275 -12.48 -5.45 -4.63
CA ASP A 275 -12.61 -6.26 -3.41
C ASP A 275 -13.35 -5.44 -2.33
N MET A 276 -14.53 -5.93 -1.94
CA MET A 276 -15.38 -5.40 -0.87
C MET A 276 -15.61 -6.47 0.21
N SER A 277 -14.68 -7.42 0.36
CA SER A 277 -14.77 -8.47 1.35
C SER A 277 -14.80 -7.93 2.79
N TYR A 278 -15.42 -8.65 3.71
CA TYR A 278 -15.43 -8.34 5.15
C TYR A 278 -15.87 -6.90 5.48
N ASN A 279 -17.02 -6.45 4.97
CA ASN A 279 -17.50 -5.07 5.15
C ASN A 279 -18.86 -4.97 5.86
N ASP A 280 -19.28 -6.04 6.53
CA ASP A 280 -20.59 -6.14 7.18
C ASP A 280 -21.75 -5.85 6.21
N ILE A 281 -21.61 -6.29 4.95
CA ILE A 281 -22.62 -6.09 3.90
C ILE A 281 -23.69 -7.17 4.05
N THR A 282 -24.96 -6.78 4.11
CA THR A 282 -26.09 -7.69 4.28
C THR A 282 -26.96 -7.76 3.03
N ASP A 283 -28.07 -8.51 3.12
CA ASP A 283 -29.09 -8.56 2.07
C ASP A 283 -29.76 -7.18 1.80
N GLU A 284 -29.55 -6.16 2.65
CA GLU A 284 -30.05 -4.80 2.39
C GLU A 284 -29.34 -4.15 1.18
N SER A 285 -28.10 -4.53 0.88
CA SER A 285 -27.32 -3.99 -0.23
C SER A 285 -27.52 -4.67 -1.58
N LEU A 286 -28.40 -5.67 -1.70
CA LEU A 286 -28.51 -6.47 -2.93
C LEU A 286 -28.81 -5.62 -4.17
N ASP A 287 -29.67 -4.60 -4.06
CA ASP A 287 -29.97 -3.71 -5.17
C ASP A 287 -28.77 -2.83 -5.56
N SER A 288 -28.01 -2.37 -4.57
CA SER A 288 -26.76 -1.62 -4.77
C SER A 288 -25.69 -2.50 -5.43
N ILE A 289 -25.52 -3.75 -4.98
CA ILE A 289 -24.62 -4.74 -5.58
C ILE A 289 -25.01 -5.03 -7.03
N ARG A 290 -26.30 -5.26 -7.31
CA ARG A 290 -26.81 -5.43 -8.69
C ARG A 290 -26.56 -4.19 -9.56
N ALA A 291 -26.63 -2.99 -8.98
CA ALA A 291 -26.29 -1.75 -9.69
C ALA A 291 -24.80 -1.66 -10.00
N ILE A 292 -23.93 -2.06 -9.07
CA ILE A 292 -22.47 -2.12 -9.25
C ILE A 292 -22.13 -3.10 -10.38
N ILE A 293 -22.61 -4.34 -10.33
CA ILE A 293 -22.31 -5.41 -11.30
C ILE A 293 -22.65 -5.02 -12.75
N LYS A 294 -23.68 -4.18 -12.95
CA LYS A 294 -24.06 -3.65 -14.26
C LYS A 294 -23.06 -2.63 -14.82
N LYS A 295 -22.25 -2.01 -13.95
CA LYS A 295 -21.26 -0.97 -14.28
C LYS A 295 -19.83 -1.53 -14.42
N ILE A 296 -19.53 -2.65 -13.77
CA ILE A 296 -18.17 -3.21 -13.64
C ILE A 296 -17.90 -4.42 -14.55
N CYS A 297 -18.27 -4.33 -15.83
CA CYS A 297 -18.05 -5.43 -16.79
C CYS A 297 -16.56 -5.82 -16.93
N HIS A 298 -16.28 -7.12 -17.09
CA HIS A 298 -14.92 -7.69 -17.17
C HIS A 298 -14.06 -7.41 -15.92
N THR A 299 -14.70 -7.44 -14.76
CA THR A 299 -14.07 -7.21 -13.46
C THR A 299 -14.36 -8.40 -12.55
N LYS A 300 -13.35 -8.81 -11.79
CA LYS A 300 -13.49 -9.70 -10.65
C LYS A 300 -14.02 -8.90 -9.46
N PHE A 301 -15.17 -9.27 -8.94
CA PHE A 301 -15.83 -8.63 -7.82
C PHE A 301 -15.87 -9.57 -6.63
N ILE A 302 -15.11 -9.24 -5.59
CA ILE A 302 -14.92 -10.08 -4.41
C ILE A 302 -15.80 -9.54 -3.29
N LEU A 303 -16.67 -10.41 -2.76
CA LEU A 303 -17.64 -10.12 -1.69
C LEU A 303 -17.48 -11.07 -0.50
N THR A 304 -16.37 -11.80 -0.43
CA THR A 304 -16.09 -12.82 0.58
C THR A 304 -16.25 -12.29 2.01
N GLY A 305 -16.77 -13.12 2.92
CA GLY A 305 -16.89 -12.77 4.33
C GLY A 305 -17.93 -11.68 4.65
N ASN A 306 -18.89 -11.42 3.74
CA ASN A 306 -20.04 -10.56 4.02
C ASN A 306 -21.27 -11.39 4.44
N GLU A 307 -22.21 -10.76 5.14
CA GLU A 307 -23.43 -11.38 5.68
C GLU A 307 -24.57 -11.49 4.64
N ILE A 308 -24.25 -11.94 3.42
CA ILE A 308 -25.20 -12.09 2.31
C ILE A 308 -25.72 -13.53 2.27
N GLY A 309 -27.03 -13.71 2.15
CA GLY A 309 -27.65 -15.04 2.09
C GLY A 309 -27.20 -15.89 0.89
N LYS A 310 -26.97 -17.19 1.10
CA LYS A 310 -26.56 -18.17 0.05
C LYS A 310 -27.42 -18.14 -1.21
N ASP A 311 -28.73 -18.02 -1.04
CA ASP A 311 -29.67 -18.01 -2.16
C ASP A 311 -29.55 -16.70 -2.96
N GLU A 312 -29.36 -15.58 -2.27
CA GLU A 312 -29.20 -14.25 -2.87
C GLU A 312 -27.88 -14.12 -3.62
N ILE A 313 -26.75 -14.55 -3.03
CA ILE A 313 -25.46 -14.55 -3.73
C ILE A 313 -25.49 -15.49 -4.95
N SER A 314 -26.20 -16.63 -4.86
CA SER A 314 -26.38 -17.55 -5.99
C SER A 314 -27.18 -16.90 -7.12
N GLN A 315 -28.17 -16.07 -6.79
CA GLN A 315 -28.91 -15.30 -7.78
C GLN A 315 -28.03 -14.21 -8.41
N ILE A 316 -27.30 -13.45 -7.59
CA ILE A 316 -26.40 -12.39 -8.04
C ILE A 316 -25.30 -12.93 -8.96
N LYS A 317 -24.70 -14.08 -8.64
CA LYS A 317 -23.71 -14.76 -9.50
C LYS A 317 -24.28 -15.05 -10.90
N LYS A 318 -25.53 -15.54 -11.00
CA LYS A 318 -26.20 -15.77 -12.29
C LYS A 318 -26.48 -14.48 -13.04
N GLU A 319 -26.81 -13.39 -12.35
CA GLU A 319 -27.01 -12.08 -12.97
C GLU A 319 -25.68 -11.51 -13.50
N ALA A 320 -24.56 -11.73 -12.80
CA ALA A 320 -23.23 -11.28 -13.18
C ALA A 320 -22.64 -12.01 -14.40
N GLU A 321 -23.02 -13.28 -14.62
CA GLU A 321 -22.69 -14.01 -15.86
C GLU A 321 -23.17 -13.26 -17.12
N MET A 322 -24.27 -12.50 -17.01
CA MET A 322 -24.80 -11.70 -18.12
C MET A 322 -24.00 -10.43 -18.40
N THR A 323 -23.23 -9.94 -17.42
CA THR A 323 -22.41 -8.71 -17.53
C THR A 323 -20.91 -9.00 -17.64
N THR A 324 -20.52 -10.27 -17.77
CA THR A 324 -19.11 -10.73 -17.79
C THR A 324 -18.31 -10.29 -16.57
N CYS A 325 -19.01 -10.07 -15.44
CA CYS A 325 -18.41 -9.85 -14.13
C CYS A 325 -18.27 -11.21 -13.44
N GLU A 326 -17.10 -11.49 -12.87
CA GLU A 326 -16.87 -12.69 -12.08
C GLU A 326 -17.06 -12.35 -10.61
N ILE A 327 -17.91 -13.09 -9.90
CA ILE A 327 -18.15 -12.84 -8.47
C ILE A 327 -17.51 -13.94 -7.65
N GLU A 328 -16.58 -13.54 -6.79
CA GLU A 328 -16.00 -14.37 -5.74
C GLU A 328 -16.73 -14.11 -4.43
N PHE A 329 -17.12 -15.19 -3.76
CA PHE A 329 -17.77 -15.14 -2.46
C PHE A 329 -17.55 -16.47 -1.76
N GLU A 330 -16.88 -16.40 -0.62
CA GLU A 330 -16.79 -17.45 0.38
C GLU A 330 -17.43 -16.92 1.66
N GLU A 331 -18.22 -17.76 2.35
CA GLU A 331 -18.76 -17.38 3.65
C GLU A 331 -17.64 -17.38 4.69
N GLU A 332 -17.78 -16.52 5.70
CA GLU A 332 -16.94 -16.64 6.88
C GLU A 332 -17.25 -17.98 7.57
N GLU A 333 -16.26 -18.88 7.61
CA GLU A 333 -16.39 -20.09 8.41
C GLU A 333 -16.34 -19.68 9.89
N ASP A 334 -17.42 -19.96 10.64
CA ASP A 334 -17.52 -19.85 12.10
C ASP A 334 -16.52 -20.81 12.81
N GLU A 335 -15.22 -20.75 12.55
CA GLU A 335 -14.21 -21.58 13.23
C GLU A 335 -12.90 -20.84 13.52
N LEU A 336 -12.98 -19.84 14.41
CA LEU A 336 -11.95 -19.66 15.43
C LEU A 336 -12.61 -19.50 16.82
N VAL A 337 -12.99 -20.63 17.41
CA VAL A 337 -13.18 -20.72 18.87
C VAL A 337 -11.82 -20.54 19.52
N PHE A 338 -11.37 -19.30 19.68
CA PHE A 338 -10.29 -18.99 20.61
C PHE A 338 -10.75 -19.44 21.99
N SER A 339 -10.07 -20.46 22.54
CA SER A 339 -10.28 -20.91 23.91
C SER A 339 -10.21 -19.71 24.83
N SER A 340 -11.35 -19.41 25.44
CA SER A 340 -11.59 -18.27 26.31
C SER A 340 -10.63 -18.26 27.49
N GLU A 341 -9.52 -17.51 27.41
CA GLU A 341 -8.78 -17.11 28.61
C GLU A 341 -8.13 -15.71 28.56
N GLU A 342 -8.18 -14.98 27.44
CA GLU A 342 -7.83 -13.56 27.40
C GLU A 342 -8.86 -12.75 26.61
N LYS A 343 -10.05 -12.56 27.18
CA LYS A 343 -10.93 -11.44 26.79
C LYS A 343 -10.42 -10.18 27.50
N GLU A 344 -9.42 -9.52 26.93
CA GLU A 344 -9.35 -8.07 27.10
C GLU A 344 -10.69 -7.48 26.65
N LYS A 345 -11.25 -6.53 27.39
CA LYS A 345 -12.47 -5.83 27.01
C LYS A 345 -12.19 -4.95 25.80
N THR A 346 -12.12 -5.54 24.61
CA THR A 346 -12.32 -4.83 23.36
C THR A 346 -13.78 -4.38 23.31
N ALA A 347 -14.01 -3.11 23.02
CA ALA A 347 -15.35 -2.61 22.70
C ALA A 347 -15.85 -3.38 21.46
N SER A 348 -17.14 -3.68 21.36
CA SER A 348 -17.68 -4.28 20.13
C SER A 348 -17.43 -3.33 18.95
N ASP A 349 -17.31 -3.86 17.74
CA ASP A 349 -17.12 -3.03 16.53
C ASP A 349 -18.22 -1.98 16.41
N GLU A 350 -19.46 -2.31 16.80
CA GLU A 350 -20.56 -1.34 16.95
C GLU A 350 -20.26 -0.16 17.90
N GLU A 351 -19.62 -0.40 19.04
CA GLU A 351 -19.25 0.65 20.00
C GLU A 351 -18.06 1.49 19.48
N ILE A 352 -17.14 0.88 18.73
CA ILE A 352 -16.04 1.57 18.06
C ILE A 352 -16.60 2.47 16.95
N ILE A 353 -17.44 1.93 16.07
CA ILE A 353 -18.13 2.66 14.99
C ILE A 353 -18.89 3.84 15.56
N ARG A 354 -19.72 3.62 16.59
CA ARG A 354 -20.48 4.71 17.21
C ARG A 354 -19.60 5.83 17.76
N LYS A 355 -18.48 5.50 18.42
CA LYS A 355 -17.52 6.51 18.92
C LYS A 355 -16.85 7.27 17.78
N LEU A 356 -16.51 6.58 16.69
CA LEU A 356 -15.93 7.21 15.49
C LEU A 356 -16.95 8.13 14.80
N GLU A 357 -18.21 7.71 14.67
CA GLU A 357 -19.30 8.53 14.12
C GLU A 357 -19.58 9.77 14.97
N GLU A 358 -19.62 9.63 16.29
CA GLU A 358 -19.77 10.77 17.22
C GLU A 358 -18.60 11.76 17.04
N GLN A 359 -17.35 11.29 16.97
CA GLN A 359 -16.17 12.14 16.71
C GLN A 359 -16.22 12.84 15.33
N ILE A 360 -16.67 12.15 14.28
CA ILE A 360 -16.86 12.74 12.95
C ILE A 360 -17.87 13.89 13.03
N SER A 361 -19.01 13.66 13.69
CA SER A 361 -20.07 14.66 13.80
C SER A 361 -19.62 15.95 14.49
N GLU A 362 -18.84 15.84 15.57
CA GLU A 362 -18.31 16.99 16.30
C GLU A 362 -17.32 17.81 15.46
N ILE A 363 -16.49 17.16 14.65
CA ILE A 363 -15.48 17.81 13.81
C ILE A 363 -16.13 18.47 12.58
N VAL A 364 -17.14 17.84 11.98
CA VAL A 364 -17.89 18.40 10.84
C VAL A 364 -18.62 19.69 11.26
N ILE A 365 -19.25 19.71 12.43
CA ILE A 365 -19.95 20.88 12.97
C ILE A 365 -18.99 22.06 13.25
N GLN A 366 -17.72 21.81 13.55
CA GLN A 366 -16.73 22.89 13.79
C GLN A 366 -16.20 23.55 12.50
N LYS A 367 -16.49 23.00 11.32
CA LYS A 367 -16.03 23.52 10.01
C LYS A 367 -17.11 24.26 9.22
N GLU A 368 -18.37 24.27 9.70
CA GLU A 368 -19.45 25.17 9.25
C GLU A 368 -19.46 26.47 10.06
#